data_AF-A0A7C4GC16-F1
#
_entry.id   AF-A0A7C4GC16-F1
#
_cell.length_a   1.000
_cell.length_b   1.000
_cell.length_c   1.000
_cell.angle_alpha   90.00
_cell.angle_beta   90.00
_cell.angle_gamma   90.00
#
_symmetry.space_group_name_H-M   'P 1'
#
loop_
_entity.id
_entity.type
_entity.pdbx_description
1 polymer ?
#
loop_
_entity_poly.entity_id
_entity_poly.type
_entity_poly.pdbx_seq_one_letter_code
_entity_poly.pdbx_strand_id
1 'polypeptide(L)'
;MCGIAGILDYARRAPVAPATMAAMRAAMAHRGPDAQGELFRPRWGLGLGHVRLSIIDLAGGDQPLSNEDGTVWTVFNGEIYNFRELRARLEAAGHVFRTRSDTEVLVHLYEEKGERLVDDLLGDFAFAIWDDRDGSLLLARDHLGVKPLYYCDYDGQFAFASTLPALLEGTAAPREVEPLALLSYLTFYVVQAPLTIYRAARKLPPGHVLTVRGGEVRLRAYWDLRMEPEDERSLDSFAEELEALVLDAVRRQMVADVPLGAFLSGGIDSSLVVRAMTECSAGPVKTFSIGYREPAYDESRFYRLLARELNVEHHELVFEPRLLEDVTHIVEMFGEPCAIGSAFPLYYLAKLARQHVTVALSGDGPDEIFAGYDLRYRYLQRMHRARRVLPRLALVGAGAALSTTHMLRTTGRIGNLLRQLRKFCETAALPPEQWQPHLAMNRTLRTSPAALMAEPVDPGRLLPYVRAFIAAGRPRRLAPSVPLRRYARRPARRDVHEAGLHDDGQRPRRAGPAVRLPHRRAGRADAQRVQVRRAHRQGRPPARRRPPSAGPDSPAFQGRIPGAPQRVVPQGAVPARVRRSAGLVFPLVRAVQHP
;
A
#
# COMPACT_ATOMS: atom_id res chain seq x y z
N MET A 1 -9.16 5.19 8.21
CA MET A 1 -8.13 6.09 7.64
C MET A 1 -8.74 7.47 7.54
N CYS A 2 -8.01 8.58 7.68
CA CYS A 2 -8.62 9.86 7.38
C CYS A 2 -8.87 10.05 5.86
N GLY A 3 -9.55 11.13 5.50
CA GLY A 3 -9.69 11.60 4.13
C GLY A 3 -9.49 13.10 4.07
N ILE A 4 -8.62 13.57 3.18
CA ILE A 4 -8.36 15.00 2.95
C ILE A 4 -8.91 15.43 1.60
N ALA A 5 -9.35 16.69 1.52
CA ALA A 5 -9.81 17.34 0.30
C ALA A 5 -9.48 18.83 0.33
N GLY A 6 -9.39 19.44 -0.84
CA GLY A 6 -9.27 20.90 -0.96
C GLY A 6 -9.38 21.41 -2.39
N ILE A 7 -9.70 22.69 -2.49
CA ILE A 7 -9.85 23.45 -3.74
C ILE A 7 -9.18 24.82 -3.53
N LEU A 8 -8.43 25.28 -4.53
CA LEU A 8 -7.83 26.61 -4.62
C LEU A 8 -8.13 27.20 -6.00
N ASP A 9 -9.08 28.13 -6.08
CA ASP A 9 -9.28 28.97 -7.25
C ASP A 9 -8.21 30.08 -7.25
N TYR A 10 -7.05 29.81 -7.85
CA TYR A 10 -5.93 30.75 -7.84
C TYR A 10 -6.08 31.87 -8.88
N ALA A 11 -6.90 31.66 -9.93
CA ALA A 11 -7.06 32.59 -11.05
C ALA A 11 -8.13 33.67 -10.80
N ARG A 12 -9.29 33.28 -10.27
CA ARG A 12 -10.44 34.17 -9.98
C ARG A 12 -10.53 34.51 -8.49
N ARG A 13 -9.99 33.64 -7.62
CA ARG A 13 -10.14 33.70 -6.15
C ARG A 13 -11.61 33.69 -5.71
N ALA A 14 -12.46 33.00 -6.48
CA ALA A 14 -13.85 32.82 -6.12
C ALA A 14 -13.96 32.01 -4.82
N PRO A 15 -14.78 32.44 -3.83
CA PRO A 15 -14.97 31.67 -2.60
C PRO A 15 -15.53 30.28 -2.89
N VAL A 16 -14.86 29.24 -2.38
CA VAL A 16 -15.31 27.85 -2.54
C VAL A 16 -16.64 27.64 -1.84
N ALA A 17 -17.63 27.11 -2.57
CA ALA A 17 -18.97 26.90 -2.03
C ALA A 17 -18.95 25.79 -0.95
N PRO A 18 -19.53 26.02 0.25
CA PRO A 18 -19.58 25.00 1.30
C PRO A 18 -20.28 23.70 0.86
N ALA A 19 -21.27 23.78 -0.02
CA ALA A 19 -21.95 22.62 -0.60
C ALA A 19 -20.99 21.71 -1.41
N THR A 20 -20.03 22.30 -2.14
CA THR A 20 -19.00 21.54 -2.87
C THR A 20 -18.08 20.82 -1.89
N MET A 21 -17.62 21.50 -0.82
CA MET A 21 -16.77 20.87 0.19
C MET A 21 -17.50 19.75 0.95
N ALA A 22 -18.78 19.92 1.25
CA ALA A 22 -19.64 18.89 1.83
C ALA A 22 -19.78 17.66 0.92
N ALA A 23 -19.93 17.86 -0.40
CA ALA A 23 -19.97 16.77 -1.38
C ALA A 23 -18.62 16.01 -1.45
N MET A 24 -17.49 16.74 -1.48
CA MET A 24 -16.15 16.13 -1.42
C MET A 24 -15.98 15.28 -0.16
N ARG A 25 -16.39 15.78 1.03
CA ARG A 25 -16.35 14.99 2.28
C ARG A 25 -17.25 13.77 2.23
N ALA A 26 -18.49 13.90 1.77
CA ALA A 26 -19.45 12.80 1.68
C ALA A 26 -18.90 11.64 0.83
N ALA A 27 -18.27 11.94 -0.31
CA ALA A 27 -17.64 10.97 -1.21
C ALA A 27 -16.44 10.20 -0.60
N MET A 28 -15.97 10.59 0.59
CA MET A 28 -14.90 9.89 1.33
C MET A 28 -15.23 9.55 2.79
N ALA A 29 -16.46 9.78 3.25
CA ALA A 29 -16.88 9.61 4.65
C ALA A 29 -16.64 8.19 5.20
N HIS A 30 -16.74 7.16 4.36
CA HIS A 30 -16.45 5.75 4.70
C HIS A 30 -15.01 5.52 5.21
N ARG A 31 -14.08 6.47 4.95
CA ARG A 31 -12.71 6.43 5.46
C ARG A 31 -12.67 6.84 6.93
N GLY A 32 -13.22 8.02 7.21
CA GLY A 32 -13.18 8.72 8.49
C GLY A 32 -14.57 9.03 9.03
N PRO A 33 -15.20 8.09 9.77
CA PRO A 33 -16.57 8.22 10.25
C PRO A 33 -16.73 9.00 11.56
N ASP A 34 -15.63 9.35 12.26
CA ASP A 34 -15.69 9.80 13.66
C ASP A 34 -15.92 11.31 13.79
N ALA A 35 -15.34 12.11 12.89
CA ALA A 35 -15.52 13.57 12.85
C ALA A 35 -15.30 14.13 11.43
N GLN A 36 -15.71 15.38 11.21
CA GLN A 36 -15.50 16.11 9.95
C GLN A 36 -15.15 17.58 10.21
N GLY A 37 -14.36 18.19 9.32
CA GLY A 37 -13.96 19.60 9.43
C GLY A 37 -13.81 20.30 8.08
N GLU A 38 -13.77 21.62 8.12
CA GLU A 38 -13.58 22.52 6.98
C GLU A 38 -12.82 23.78 7.38
N LEU A 39 -12.13 24.38 6.42
CA LEU A 39 -11.50 25.69 6.55
C LEU A 39 -11.65 26.43 5.22
N PHE A 40 -12.17 27.65 5.25
CA PHE A 40 -12.23 28.52 4.08
C PHE A 40 -11.29 29.72 4.24
N ARG A 41 -10.70 30.16 3.12
CA ARG A 41 -10.06 31.48 3.00
C ARG A 41 -10.60 32.18 1.75
N PRO A 42 -11.74 32.89 1.85
CA PRO A 42 -12.36 33.57 0.71
C PRO A 42 -11.44 34.56 0.00
N ARG A 43 -10.53 35.23 0.72
CA ARG A 43 -9.47 36.11 0.18
C ARG A 43 -8.60 35.45 -0.91
N TRP A 44 -8.46 34.14 -0.86
CA TRP A 44 -7.55 33.35 -1.69
C TRP A 44 -8.26 32.35 -2.61
N GLY A 45 -9.59 32.25 -2.54
CA GLY A 45 -10.34 31.20 -3.24
C GLY A 45 -10.09 29.78 -2.71
N LEU A 46 -9.69 29.64 -1.44
CA LEU A 46 -9.38 28.34 -0.81
C LEU A 46 -10.57 27.77 -0.03
N GLY A 47 -10.79 26.47 -0.17
CA GLY A 47 -11.48 25.64 0.81
C GLY A 47 -10.69 24.34 1.06
N LEU A 48 -10.52 23.96 2.32
CA LEU A 48 -9.99 22.67 2.76
C LEU A 48 -11.09 21.88 3.48
N GLY A 49 -11.04 20.55 3.42
CA GLY A 49 -11.96 19.66 4.11
C GLY A 49 -11.31 18.37 4.56
N HIS A 50 -11.82 17.82 5.66
CA HIS A 50 -11.28 16.62 6.29
C HIS A 50 -12.41 15.73 6.84
N VAL A 51 -12.21 14.41 6.76
CA VAL A 51 -13.00 13.40 7.48
C VAL A 51 -12.06 12.51 8.29
N ARG A 52 -12.35 12.35 9.59
CA ARG A 52 -11.43 11.82 10.61
C ARG A 52 -11.78 10.38 10.98
N LEU A 53 -10.75 9.53 11.05
CA LEU A 53 -10.77 8.35 11.92
C LEU A 53 -9.81 8.64 13.06
N SER A 54 -10.28 8.64 14.29
CA SER A 54 -9.52 9.06 15.47
C SER A 54 -8.67 7.91 15.97
N ILE A 55 -7.35 7.99 15.75
CA ILE A 55 -6.37 6.95 16.12
C ILE A 55 -5.41 7.43 17.22
N ILE A 56 -4.95 8.67 17.13
CA ILE A 56 -4.10 9.36 18.12
C ILE A 56 -4.80 10.65 18.53
N ASP A 57 -4.74 10.99 19.82
CA ASP A 57 -5.35 12.15 20.46
C ASP A 57 -6.84 12.35 20.08
N LEU A 58 -7.67 11.42 20.55
CA LEU A 58 -9.07 11.32 20.16
C LEU A 58 -9.86 12.62 20.36
N ALA A 59 -9.48 13.44 21.35
CA ALA A 59 -10.16 14.68 21.70
C ALA A 59 -9.51 15.96 21.11
N GLY A 60 -8.19 16.00 20.91
CA GLY A 60 -7.49 17.20 20.43
C GLY A 60 -7.11 17.19 18.94
N GLY A 61 -6.95 16.01 18.33
CA GLY A 61 -6.42 15.85 16.96
C GLY A 61 -7.40 16.15 15.81
N ASP A 62 -8.38 17.03 16.01
CA ASP A 62 -9.30 17.44 14.94
C ASP A 62 -8.62 18.34 13.90
N GLN A 63 -9.11 18.31 12.66
CA GLN A 63 -8.52 19.04 11.53
C GLN A 63 -9.61 19.63 10.62
N PRO A 64 -9.36 20.74 9.87
CA PRO A 64 -8.06 21.37 9.63
C PRO A 64 -7.39 21.97 10.87
N LEU A 65 -6.11 21.64 11.08
CA LEU A 65 -5.33 21.98 12.29
C LEU A 65 -4.35 23.11 11.99
N SER A 66 -4.03 23.98 12.95
CA SER A 66 -3.13 25.13 12.77
C SER A 66 -2.02 25.27 13.81
N ASN A 67 -0.98 26.03 13.43
CA ASN A 67 0.06 26.54 14.31
C ASN A 67 -0.48 27.56 15.33
N GLU A 68 0.38 28.07 16.21
CA GLU A 68 0.00 28.94 17.33
C GLU A 68 -0.64 30.27 16.91
N ASP A 69 -0.23 30.89 15.80
CA ASP A 69 -0.79 32.17 15.34
C ASP A 69 -1.97 32.02 14.35
N GLY A 70 -2.23 30.80 13.87
CA GLY A 70 -3.30 30.53 12.91
C GLY A 70 -2.99 30.98 11.47
N THR A 71 -1.72 31.17 11.11
CA THR A 71 -1.29 31.48 9.73
C THR A 71 -0.98 30.23 8.90
N VAL A 72 -0.53 29.14 9.53
CA VAL A 72 -0.23 27.86 8.85
C VAL A 72 -1.28 26.82 9.24
N TRP A 73 -1.87 26.14 8.25
CA TRP A 73 -2.92 25.14 8.43
C TRP A 73 -2.59 23.84 7.72
N THR A 74 -3.04 22.69 8.23
CA THR A 74 -2.90 21.40 7.57
C THR A 74 -4.18 20.56 7.57
N VAL A 75 -4.33 19.74 6.53
CA VAL A 75 -5.18 18.55 6.50
C VAL A 75 -4.31 17.34 6.16
N PHE A 76 -4.45 16.27 6.95
CA PHE A 76 -3.53 15.13 6.99
C PHE A 76 -4.29 13.81 7.11
N ASN A 77 -3.97 12.88 6.21
CA ASN A 77 -4.36 11.48 6.27
C ASN A 77 -3.09 10.63 6.30
N GLY A 78 -2.73 10.17 7.49
CA GLY A 78 -1.55 9.35 7.73
C GLY A 78 -1.26 9.17 9.21
N GLU A 79 -0.06 8.67 9.49
CA GLU A 79 0.46 8.45 10.83
C GLU A 79 1.98 8.78 10.83
N ILE A 80 2.42 9.80 11.59
CA ILE A 80 3.86 10.19 11.68
C ILE A 80 4.56 9.44 12.83
N TYR A 81 5.17 8.30 12.52
CA TYR A 81 5.84 7.36 13.43
C TYR A 81 7.01 7.94 14.27
N ASN A 82 7.53 9.12 13.93
CA ASN A 82 8.56 9.83 14.72
C ASN A 82 8.07 11.17 15.30
N PHE A 83 6.75 11.36 15.44
CA PHE A 83 6.19 12.63 15.93
C PHE A 83 6.65 13.01 17.33
N ARG A 84 6.97 12.04 18.20
CA ARG A 84 7.41 12.31 19.58
C ARG A 84 8.82 12.91 19.59
N GLU A 85 9.72 12.38 18.78
CA GLU A 85 11.08 12.90 18.60
C GLU A 85 11.06 14.27 17.89
N LEU A 86 10.21 14.45 16.88
CA LEU A 86 10.03 15.73 16.20
C LEU A 86 9.45 16.79 17.15
N ARG A 87 8.39 16.46 17.89
CA ARG A 87 7.76 17.35 18.87
C ARG A 87 8.73 17.81 19.94
N ALA A 88 9.46 16.89 20.58
CA ALA A 88 10.42 17.26 21.62
C ALA A 88 11.53 18.20 21.11
N ARG A 89 11.92 18.07 19.83
CA ARG A 89 12.86 18.99 19.17
C ARG A 89 12.24 20.36 18.88
N LEU A 90 10.97 20.40 18.47
CA LEU A 90 10.24 21.63 18.14
C LEU A 90 9.85 22.41 19.41
N GLU A 91 9.39 21.74 20.48
CA GLU A 91 9.17 22.34 21.80
C GLU A 91 10.48 22.94 22.36
N ALA A 92 11.62 22.26 22.18
CA ALA A 92 12.94 22.77 22.55
C ALA A 92 13.43 23.94 21.66
N ALA A 93 12.85 24.14 20.48
CA ALA A 93 13.07 25.30 19.61
C ALA A 93 12.11 26.48 19.91
N GLY A 94 11.09 26.27 20.74
CA GLY A 94 10.14 27.29 21.20
C GLY A 94 8.70 27.15 20.69
N HIS A 95 8.40 26.14 19.86
CA HIS A 95 7.04 25.93 19.33
C HIS A 95 6.04 25.48 20.42
N VAL A 96 4.81 26.00 20.36
CA VAL A 96 3.78 25.78 21.39
C VAL A 96 2.64 24.90 20.87
N PHE A 97 2.78 23.60 21.08
CA PHE A 97 1.79 22.57 20.73
C PHE A 97 0.52 22.67 21.60
N ARG A 98 -0.66 22.60 20.97
CA ARG A 98 -1.99 22.62 21.58
C ARG A 98 -2.59 21.22 21.76
N THR A 99 -2.23 20.29 20.90
CA THR A 99 -2.78 18.93 20.83
C THR A 99 -1.78 17.90 21.36
N ARG A 100 -2.11 16.62 21.23
CA ARG A 100 -1.19 15.48 21.32
C ARG A 100 -1.13 14.66 20.03
N SER A 101 -1.80 15.09 18.97
CA SER A 101 -1.76 14.43 17.67
C SER A 101 -0.37 14.59 17.02
N ASP A 102 0.01 13.55 16.31
CA ASP A 102 1.12 13.54 15.36
C ASP A 102 0.95 14.57 14.22
N THR A 103 -0.30 14.92 13.86
CA THR A 103 -0.64 15.96 12.87
C THR A 103 0.07 17.29 13.12
N GLU A 104 0.17 17.71 14.39
CA GLU A 104 0.62 19.06 14.75
C GLU A 104 2.12 19.29 14.50
N VAL A 105 2.93 18.24 14.38
CA VAL A 105 4.34 18.43 14.00
C VAL A 105 4.48 18.97 12.57
N LEU A 106 3.47 18.79 11.70
CA LEU A 106 3.54 19.20 10.30
C LEU A 106 3.57 20.73 10.14
N VAL A 107 2.75 21.46 10.90
CA VAL A 107 2.68 22.92 10.79
C VAL A 107 3.96 23.58 11.33
N HIS A 108 4.42 23.18 12.52
CA HIS A 108 5.65 23.70 13.12
C HIS A 108 6.92 23.30 12.34
N LEU A 109 6.99 22.07 11.80
CA LEU A 109 8.12 21.64 10.97
C LEU A 109 8.14 22.34 9.59
N TYR A 110 6.98 22.73 9.06
CA TYR A 110 6.88 23.59 7.88
C TYR A 110 7.38 25.01 8.17
N GLU A 111 7.16 25.56 9.36
CA GLU A 111 7.70 26.89 9.72
C GLU A 111 9.23 26.92 9.77
N GLU A 112 9.87 25.86 10.27
CA GLU A 112 11.33 25.75 10.24
C GLU A 112 11.93 25.44 8.86
N LYS A 113 11.22 24.67 8.01
CA LYS A 113 11.84 23.99 6.83
C LYS A 113 11.15 24.23 5.49
N GLY A 114 9.96 24.83 5.48
CA GLY A 114 9.09 24.92 4.30
C GLY A 114 8.86 23.53 3.68
N GLU A 115 8.97 23.43 2.35
CA GLU A 115 8.83 22.16 1.62
C GLU A 115 9.80 21.04 2.07
N ARG A 116 10.84 21.33 2.85
CA ARG A 116 11.80 20.33 3.35
C ARG A 116 11.38 19.68 4.67
N LEU A 117 10.16 19.92 5.17
CA LEU A 117 9.63 19.18 6.32
C LEU A 117 9.66 17.65 6.07
N VAL A 118 9.40 17.23 4.83
CA VAL A 118 9.35 15.83 4.41
C VAL A 118 10.67 15.08 4.54
N ASP A 119 11.81 15.78 4.58
CA ASP A 119 13.15 15.21 4.71
C ASP A 119 13.45 14.66 6.14
N ASP A 120 12.52 14.89 7.07
CA ASP A 120 12.58 14.49 8.49
C ASP A 120 11.39 13.59 8.94
N LEU A 121 10.38 13.37 8.09
CA LEU A 121 9.18 12.59 8.44
C LEU A 121 9.42 11.09 8.27
N LEU A 122 9.13 10.30 9.30
CA LEU A 122 8.98 8.85 9.19
C LEU A 122 7.50 8.51 9.44
N GLY A 123 6.85 7.88 8.47
CA GLY A 123 5.40 7.66 8.49
C GLY A 123 4.86 7.29 7.12
N ASP A 124 3.61 6.84 7.08
CA ASP A 124 2.81 6.78 5.86
C ASP A 124 1.79 7.92 5.85
N PHE A 125 1.77 8.75 4.80
CA PHE A 125 1.12 10.06 4.84
C PHE A 125 0.71 10.61 3.47
N ALA A 126 -0.42 11.31 3.48
CA ALA A 126 -0.83 12.28 2.49
C ALA A 126 -1.30 13.54 3.23
N PHE A 127 -0.71 14.70 2.96
CA PHE A 127 -1.15 15.97 3.54
C PHE A 127 -1.22 17.09 2.52
N ALA A 128 -1.99 18.12 2.89
CA ALA A 128 -1.84 19.48 2.38
C ALA A 128 -1.54 20.43 3.54
N ILE A 129 -0.70 21.44 3.28
CA ILE A 129 -0.43 22.58 4.15
C ILE A 129 -0.78 23.85 3.38
N TRP A 130 -1.44 24.79 4.05
CA TRP A 130 -1.74 26.13 3.56
C TRP A 130 -0.98 27.18 4.38
N ASP A 131 -0.30 28.10 3.70
CA ASP A 131 0.30 29.28 4.31
C ASP A 131 -0.49 30.54 3.91
N ASP A 132 -1.21 31.11 4.89
CA ASP A 132 -2.09 32.27 4.69
C ASP A 132 -1.31 33.60 4.54
N ARG A 133 0.01 33.58 4.79
CA ARG A 133 0.92 34.74 4.72
C ARG A 133 1.28 35.05 3.28
N ASP A 134 1.50 34.02 2.46
CA ASP A 134 1.92 34.16 1.06
C ASP A 134 1.02 33.48 0.01
N GLY A 135 0.01 32.73 0.46
CA GLY A 135 -0.99 32.12 -0.40
C GLY A 135 -0.53 30.85 -1.10
N SER A 136 0.39 30.10 -0.48
CA SER A 136 0.89 28.84 -1.02
C SER A 136 0.18 27.61 -0.43
N LEU A 137 -0.08 26.63 -1.30
CA LEU A 137 -0.65 25.32 -0.97
C LEU A 137 0.39 24.25 -1.28
N LEU A 138 0.92 23.58 -0.25
CA LEU A 138 1.89 22.49 -0.35
C LEU A 138 1.19 21.15 -0.12
N LEU A 139 1.22 20.26 -1.10
CA LEU A 139 0.82 18.86 -0.97
C LEU A 139 2.07 17.98 -0.81
N ALA A 140 1.97 16.89 -0.05
CA ALA A 140 2.97 15.84 0.00
C ALA A 140 2.34 14.45 0.07
N ARG A 141 3.05 13.46 -0.47
CA ARG A 141 2.71 12.03 -0.36
C ARG A 141 3.95 11.22 0.00
N ASP A 142 3.77 10.25 0.89
CA ASP A 142 4.84 9.45 1.48
C ASP A 142 5.69 8.68 0.47
N HIS A 143 6.84 8.23 0.98
CA HIS A 143 7.90 7.50 0.30
C HIS A 143 7.42 6.44 -0.70
N LEU A 144 6.48 5.56 -0.30
CA LEU A 144 5.94 4.50 -1.18
C LEU A 144 4.53 4.81 -1.72
N GLY A 145 3.94 5.92 -1.30
CA GLY A 145 2.57 6.32 -1.64
C GLY A 145 1.52 5.45 -0.97
N VAL A 146 1.78 4.96 0.24
CA VAL A 146 0.85 4.11 1.01
C VAL A 146 -0.49 4.81 1.21
N LYS A 147 -0.50 6.11 1.52
CA LYS A 147 -1.74 6.90 1.58
C LYS A 147 -2.07 7.48 0.20
N PRO A 148 -3.33 7.39 -0.27
CA PRO A 148 -3.72 7.92 -1.58
C PRO A 148 -3.87 9.46 -1.56
N LEU A 149 -3.40 10.10 -2.63
CA LEU A 149 -3.63 11.51 -2.92
C LEU A 149 -3.75 11.72 -4.43
N TYR A 150 -4.88 12.29 -4.84
CA TYR A 150 -5.22 12.63 -6.21
C TYR A 150 -5.33 14.14 -6.35
N TYR A 151 -4.98 14.69 -7.52
CA TYR A 151 -5.15 16.10 -7.83
C TYR A 151 -5.61 16.34 -9.27
N CYS A 152 -6.19 17.51 -9.52
CA CYS A 152 -6.59 18.03 -10.81
C CYS A 152 -6.24 19.52 -10.86
N ASP A 153 -5.82 19.99 -12.03
CA ASP A 153 -5.57 21.41 -12.30
C ASP A 153 -6.31 21.78 -13.58
N TYR A 154 -7.29 22.67 -13.49
CA TYR A 154 -8.24 22.95 -14.58
C TYR A 154 -8.87 24.34 -14.46
N ASP A 155 -8.90 25.09 -15.56
CA ASP A 155 -9.58 26.41 -15.66
C ASP A 155 -9.23 27.41 -14.53
N GLY A 156 -7.97 27.40 -14.08
CA GLY A 156 -7.50 28.30 -13.02
C GLY A 156 -7.85 27.86 -11.59
N GLN A 157 -8.35 26.63 -11.43
CA GLN A 157 -8.71 26.00 -10.18
C GLN A 157 -7.93 24.69 -9.98
N PHE A 158 -7.15 24.65 -8.89
CA PHE A 158 -6.50 23.44 -8.42
C PHE A 158 -7.41 22.71 -7.41
N ALA A 159 -7.55 21.41 -7.53
CA ALA A 159 -8.34 20.58 -6.60
C ALA A 159 -7.58 19.30 -6.23
N PHE A 160 -7.77 18.81 -5.00
CA PHE A 160 -7.17 17.56 -4.53
C PHE A 160 -8.11 16.77 -3.60
N ALA A 161 -7.93 15.45 -3.53
CA ALA A 161 -8.59 14.60 -2.54
C ALA A 161 -7.88 13.26 -2.30
N SER A 162 -8.17 12.60 -1.17
CA SER A 162 -7.73 11.22 -0.88
C SER A 162 -8.39 10.14 -1.74
N THR A 163 -9.51 10.43 -2.42
CA THR A 163 -10.19 9.48 -3.32
C THR A 163 -10.53 10.16 -4.63
N LEU A 164 -10.54 9.39 -5.73
CA LEU A 164 -10.91 9.92 -7.04
C LEU A 164 -12.38 10.41 -7.10
N PRO A 165 -13.37 9.74 -6.47
CA PRO A 165 -14.73 10.28 -6.39
C PRO A 165 -14.80 11.64 -5.68
N ALA A 166 -14.10 11.82 -4.54
CA ALA A 166 -14.09 13.10 -3.84
C ALA A 166 -13.41 14.22 -4.65
N LEU A 167 -12.39 13.91 -5.44
CA LEU A 167 -11.80 14.87 -6.38
C LEU A 167 -12.80 15.30 -7.46
N LEU A 168 -13.58 14.36 -7.99
CA LEU A 168 -14.53 14.61 -9.09
C LEU A 168 -15.76 15.45 -8.70
N GLU A 169 -16.07 15.55 -7.40
CA GLU A 169 -17.08 16.47 -6.87
C GLU A 169 -16.51 17.89 -6.64
N GLY A 170 -15.18 18.01 -6.56
CA GLY A 170 -14.46 19.27 -6.34
C GLY A 170 -13.89 19.93 -7.59
N THR A 171 -14.25 19.48 -8.80
CA THR A 171 -13.76 20.07 -10.06
C THR A 171 -14.79 20.01 -11.18
N ALA A 172 -14.77 21.02 -12.06
CA ALA A 172 -15.56 21.05 -13.30
C ALA A 172 -14.86 20.34 -14.49
N ALA A 173 -13.71 19.70 -14.25
CA ALA A 173 -12.89 19.12 -15.32
C ALA A 173 -13.61 17.99 -16.10
N PRO A 174 -13.44 17.90 -17.44
CA PRO A 174 -14.05 16.87 -18.26
C PRO A 174 -13.71 15.45 -17.80
N ARG A 175 -14.74 14.63 -17.58
CA ARG A 175 -14.63 13.20 -17.21
C ARG A 175 -14.25 12.32 -18.42
N GLU A 176 -13.28 12.77 -19.23
CA GLU A 176 -12.71 12.04 -20.37
C GLU A 176 -11.85 10.85 -19.91
N VAL A 177 -12.06 9.68 -20.49
CA VAL A 177 -11.20 8.50 -20.25
C VAL A 177 -9.83 8.69 -20.90
N GLU A 178 -8.75 8.49 -20.15
CA GLU A 178 -7.38 8.55 -20.69
C GLU A 178 -6.97 7.20 -21.31
N PRO A 179 -6.70 7.13 -22.64
CA PRO A 179 -6.34 5.88 -23.30
C PRO A 179 -5.10 5.17 -22.73
N LEU A 180 -4.12 5.92 -22.21
CA LEU A 180 -2.95 5.34 -21.56
C LEU A 180 -3.30 4.69 -20.20
N ALA A 181 -4.27 5.25 -19.48
CA ALA A 181 -4.77 4.69 -18.23
C ALA A 181 -5.58 3.41 -18.46
N LEU A 182 -6.43 3.40 -19.50
CA LEU A 182 -7.15 2.20 -19.94
C LEU A 182 -6.17 1.10 -20.38
N LEU A 183 -5.12 1.45 -21.12
CA LEU A 183 -4.08 0.49 -21.52
C LEU A 183 -3.26 0.00 -20.31
N SER A 184 -2.97 0.85 -19.33
CA SER A 184 -2.36 0.43 -18.05
C SER A 184 -3.24 -0.62 -17.35
N TYR A 185 -4.53 -0.34 -17.19
CA TYR A 185 -5.48 -1.28 -16.58
C TYR A 185 -5.53 -2.62 -17.32
N LEU A 186 -5.62 -2.60 -18.66
CA LEU A 186 -5.65 -3.82 -19.47
C LEU A 186 -4.32 -4.60 -19.49
N THR A 187 -3.20 -3.98 -19.10
CA THR A 187 -1.86 -4.60 -19.10
C THR A 187 -1.42 -5.06 -17.70
N PHE A 188 -1.78 -4.31 -16.66
CA PHE A 188 -1.29 -4.47 -15.28
C PHE A 188 -2.41 -4.71 -14.26
N TYR A 189 -3.67 -4.84 -14.69
CA TYR A 189 -4.87 -4.97 -13.85
C TYR A 189 -5.19 -3.73 -12.99
N VAL A 190 -4.40 -2.65 -13.09
CA VAL A 190 -4.59 -1.37 -12.39
C VAL A 190 -4.14 -0.18 -13.25
N VAL A 191 -4.69 0.99 -12.95
CA VAL A 191 -4.18 2.27 -13.48
C VAL A 191 -2.96 2.71 -12.66
N GLN A 192 -1.77 2.62 -13.24
CA GLN A 192 -0.52 3.03 -12.60
C GLN A 192 -0.44 4.54 -12.37
N ALA A 193 0.33 4.96 -11.37
CA ALA A 193 0.71 6.37 -11.20
C ALA A 193 1.58 6.84 -12.40
N PRO A 194 1.61 8.16 -12.72
CA PRO A 194 0.79 9.24 -12.16
C PRO A 194 -0.63 9.31 -12.72
N LEU A 195 -1.04 8.36 -13.58
CA LEU A 195 -2.34 8.41 -14.26
C LEU A 195 -3.52 8.12 -13.31
N THR A 196 -4.70 8.60 -13.70
CA THR A 196 -6.00 8.06 -13.27
C THR A 196 -6.77 7.64 -14.51
N ILE A 197 -7.90 6.94 -14.36
CA ILE A 197 -8.78 6.66 -15.52
C ILE A 197 -9.24 7.93 -16.25
N TYR A 198 -9.24 9.10 -15.59
CA TYR A 198 -9.63 10.38 -16.16
C TYR A 198 -8.44 11.24 -16.61
N ARG A 199 -8.52 11.81 -17.81
CA ARG A 199 -7.43 12.61 -18.42
C ARG A 199 -7.00 13.81 -17.59
N ALA A 200 -7.94 14.51 -16.95
CA ALA A 200 -7.66 15.73 -16.19
C ALA A 200 -7.12 15.47 -14.77
N ALA A 201 -7.28 14.25 -14.23
CA ALA A 201 -6.87 13.92 -12.86
C ALA A 201 -5.59 13.07 -12.83
N ARG A 202 -4.76 13.30 -11.80
CA ARG A 202 -3.48 12.60 -11.57
C ARG A 202 -3.41 12.05 -10.15
N LYS A 203 -2.69 10.96 -9.97
CA LYS A 203 -2.17 10.53 -8.67
C LYS A 203 -0.91 11.35 -8.38
N LEU A 204 -0.78 11.96 -7.20
CA LEU A 204 0.52 12.51 -6.79
C LEU A 204 1.50 11.34 -6.64
N PRO A 205 2.69 11.33 -7.26
CA PRO A 205 3.60 10.19 -7.17
C PRO A 205 4.11 9.93 -5.73
N PRO A 206 4.54 8.71 -5.40
CA PRO A 206 5.28 8.41 -4.17
C PRO A 206 6.52 9.30 -3.99
N GLY A 207 6.84 9.70 -2.76
CA GLY A 207 8.06 10.45 -2.45
C GLY A 207 8.13 11.84 -3.08
N HIS A 208 6.99 12.48 -3.36
CA HIS A 208 6.90 13.79 -4.01
C HIS A 208 6.15 14.83 -3.17
N VAL A 209 6.57 16.08 -3.32
CA VAL A 209 5.80 17.27 -2.95
C VAL A 209 5.28 17.99 -4.20
N LEU A 210 4.14 18.66 -4.08
CA LEU A 210 3.57 19.53 -5.11
C LEU A 210 3.17 20.86 -4.46
N THR A 211 3.73 21.96 -4.94
CA THR A 211 3.45 23.32 -4.45
C THR A 211 2.61 24.06 -5.49
N VAL A 212 1.51 24.68 -5.05
CA VAL A 212 0.68 25.60 -5.86
C VAL A 212 0.82 27.00 -5.29
N ARG A 213 1.25 27.96 -6.13
CA ARG A 213 1.45 29.36 -5.74
C ARG A 213 1.23 30.29 -6.91
N GLY A 214 0.27 31.21 -6.81
CA GLY A 214 0.01 32.20 -7.87
C GLY A 214 -0.36 31.63 -9.24
N GLY A 215 -0.75 30.35 -9.31
CA GLY A 215 -1.00 29.62 -10.55
C GLY A 215 0.20 28.87 -11.14
N GLU A 216 1.38 28.93 -10.52
CA GLU A 216 2.43 27.94 -10.76
C GLU A 216 2.11 26.67 -9.97
N VAL A 217 2.05 25.53 -10.67
CA VAL A 217 1.96 24.19 -10.06
C VAL A 217 3.31 23.49 -10.25
N ARG A 218 4.08 23.35 -9.17
CA ARG A 218 5.44 22.81 -9.19
C ARG A 218 5.50 21.45 -8.49
N LEU A 219 5.90 20.41 -9.22
CA LEU A 219 6.10 19.06 -8.71
C LEU A 219 7.60 18.80 -8.44
N ARG A 220 7.94 18.20 -7.29
CA ARG A 220 9.32 17.89 -6.89
C ARG A 220 9.40 16.54 -6.16
N ALA A 221 10.26 15.64 -6.65
CA ALA A 221 10.67 14.47 -5.88
C ALA A 221 11.50 14.91 -4.65
N TYR A 222 11.19 14.38 -3.48
CA TYR A 222 12.02 14.54 -2.27
C TYR A 222 12.70 13.23 -1.87
N TRP A 223 12.10 12.08 -2.20
CA TRP A 223 12.65 10.76 -1.92
C TRP A 223 12.58 9.83 -3.15
N ASP A 224 13.46 8.85 -3.16
CA ASP A 224 13.50 7.76 -4.12
C ASP A 224 14.22 6.54 -3.52
N LEU A 225 13.79 5.31 -3.80
CA LEU A 225 14.49 4.12 -3.31
C LEU A 225 15.77 3.91 -4.12
N ARG A 226 16.90 3.92 -3.42
CA ARG A 226 18.21 3.57 -3.99
C ARG A 226 18.64 2.22 -3.44
N MET A 227 19.05 1.31 -4.32
CA MET A 227 19.83 0.16 -3.90
C MET A 227 21.30 0.57 -3.87
N GLU A 228 21.88 0.54 -2.68
CA GLU A 228 23.30 0.72 -2.43
C GLU A 228 24.13 -0.44 -3.04
N PRO A 229 25.45 -0.29 -3.24
CA PRO A 229 26.31 -1.35 -3.78
C PRO A 229 26.39 -2.59 -2.88
N GLU A 230 26.99 -3.66 -3.40
CA GLU A 230 27.21 -4.92 -2.68
C GLU A 230 28.03 -4.69 -1.40
N ASP A 231 27.50 -5.14 -0.27
CA ASP A 231 28.04 -4.99 1.10
C ASP A 231 28.55 -6.37 1.57
N GLU A 232 29.77 -6.42 2.08
CA GLU A 232 30.53 -7.66 2.36
C GLU A 232 30.10 -8.38 3.66
N ARG A 233 29.08 -7.87 4.38
CA ARG A 233 28.56 -8.50 5.60
C ARG A 233 27.96 -9.89 5.35
N SER A 234 27.95 -10.73 6.40
CA SER A 234 27.34 -12.06 6.36
C SER A 234 25.81 -11.97 6.27
N LEU A 235 25.18 -13.00 5.68
CA LEU A 235 23.72 -13.14 5.66
C LEU A 235 23.12 -13.14 7.08
N ASP A 236 23.84 -13.69 8.07
CA ASP A 236 23.41 -13.69 9.47
C ASP A 236 23.39 -12.27 10.04
N SER A 237 24.39 -11.43 9.72
CA SER A 237 24.41 -10.01 10.14
C SER A 237 23.28 -9.19 9.50
N PHE A 238 22.91 -9.49 8.24
CA PHE A 238 21.73 -8.90 7.61
C PHE A 238 20.41 -9.41 8.22
N ALA A 239 20.35 -10.67 8.67
CA ALA A 239 19.18 -11.21 9.34
C ALA A 239 18.98 -10.58 10.73
N GLU A 240 20.05 -10.39 11.51
CA GLU A 240 20.04 -9.68 12.78
C GLU A 240 19.61 -8.21 12.62
N GLU A 241 20.17 -7.49 11.62
CA GLU A 241 19.74 -6.12 11.31
C GLU A 241 18.28 -6.05 10.88
N LEU A 242 17.82 -6.99 10.04
CA LEU A 242 16.43 -7.05 9.59
C LEU A 242 15.46 -7.35 10.73
N GLU A 243 15.76 -8.30 11.62
CA GLU A 243 14.90 -8.61 12.78
C GLU A 243 14.79 -7.41 13.73
N ALA A 244 15.90 -6.70 13.98
CA ALA A 244 15.90 -5.48 14.78
C ALA A 244 15.08 -4.34 14.15
N LEU A 245 15.17 -4.15 12.82
CA LEU A 245 14.42 -3.13 12.09
C LEU A 245 12.92 -3.48 11.96
N VAL A 246 12.55 -4.76 11.78
CA VAL A 246 11.15 -5.25 11.86
C VAL A 246 10.56 -4.92 13.22
N LEU A 247 11.29 -5.21 14.30
CA LEU A 247 10.80 -4.98 15.64
C LEU A 247 10.64 -3.49 15.96
N ASP A 248 11.51 -2.60 15.47
CA ASP A 248 11.33 -1.14 15.65
C ASP A 248 10.21 -0.56 14.78
N ALA A 249 10.07 -1.00 13.52
CA ALA A 249 8.98 -0.57 12.65
C ALA A 249 7.61 -0.95 13.24
N VAL A 250 7.45 -2.20 13.71
CA VAL A 250 6.23 -2.65 14.39
C VAL A 250 5.99 -1.86 15.68
N ARG A 251 7.02 -1.69 16.52
CA ARG A 251 6.91 -0.92 17.78
C ARG A 251 6.39 0.50 17.56
N ARG A 252 6.86 1.19 16.51
CA ARG A 252 6.43 2.53 16.15
C ARG A 252 4.99 2.56 15.62
N GLN A 253 4.61 1.57 14.82
CA GLN A 253 3.27 1.44 14.26
C GLN A 253 2.20 0.97 15.26
N MET A 254 2.62 0.45 16.43
CA MET A 254 1.72 0.11 17.55
C MET A 254 1.36 1.33 18.44
N VAL A 255 1.76 2.54 18.07
CA VAL A 255 1.40 3.77 18.80
C VAL A 255 0.01 4.25 18.39
N ALA A 256 -1.02 3.88 19.15
CA ALA A 256 -2.39 4.38 19.00
C ALA A 256 -3.11 4.46 20.36
N ASP A 257 -4.12 5.34 20.45
CA ASP A 257 -5.04 5.45 21.58
C ASP A 257 -6.30 4.56 21.41
N VAL A 258 -6.32 3.72 20.36
CA VAL A 258 -7.44 2.83 19.98
C VAL A 258 -6.99 1.37 19.85
N PRO A 259 -7.92 0.38 19.95
CA PRO A 259 -7.57 -1.03 19.82
C PRO A 259 -6.94 -1.38 18.47
N LEU A 260 -5.79 -2.05 18.54
CA LEU A 260 -4.95 -2.52 17.45
C LEU A 260 -5.06 -4.04 17.26
N GLY A 261 -4.79 -4.51 16.04
CA GLY A 261 -4.63 -5.92 15.70
C GLY A 261 -3.79 -6.13 14.45
N ALA A 262 -3.89 -7.31 13.85
CA ALA A 262 -3.12 -7.69 12.66
C ALA A 262 -3.91 -8.58 11.69
N PHE A 263 -3.60 -8.46 10.40
CA PHE A 263 -4.00 -9.44 9.39
C PHE A 263 -2.99 -10.59 9.36
N LEU A 264 -3.46 -11.82 9.50
CA LEU A 264 -2.65 -13.03 9.51
C LEU A 264 -3.02 -13.95 8.34
N SER A 265 -2.01 -14.55 7.71
CA SER A 265 -2.12 -15.55 6.64
C SER A 265 -1.20 -16.74 6.93
N GLY A 266 -1.12 -17.72 6.03
CA GLY A 266 -0.09 -18.77 6.08
C GLY A 266 1.29 -18.31 5.61
N GLY A 267 1.42 -17.06 5.16
CA GLY A 267 2.68 -16.46 4.69
C GLY A 267 3.64 -16.09 5.81
N ILE A 268 4.93 -15.96 5.47
CA ILE A 268 5.98 -15.58 6.43
C ILE A 268 5.84 -14.12 6.88
N ASP A 269 5.35 -13.26 6.00
CA ASP A 269 5.39 -11.80 6.14
C ASP A 269 4.42 -11.31 7.21
N SER A 270 3.17 -11.79 7.14
CA SER A 270 2.16 -11.58 8.18
C SER A 270 2.56 -12.28 9.49
N SER A 271 3.22 -13.44 9.41
CA SER A 271 3.72 -14.16 10.59
C SER A 271 4.81 -13.38 11.35
N LEU A 272 5.72 -12.72 10.63
CA LEU A 272 6.76 -11.86 11.21
C LEU A 272 6.16 -10.63 11.88
N VAL A 273 5.20 -9.96 11.22
CA VAL A 273 4.47 -8.82 11.81
C VAL A 273 3.75 -9.23 13.09
N VAL A 274 2.99 -10.34 13.07
CA VAL A 274 2.28 -10.82 14.27
C VAL A 274 3.24 -11.21 15.39
N ARG A 275 4.37 -11.87 15.08
CA ARG A 275 5.41 -12.19 16.08
C ARG A 275 5.96 -10.92 16.73
N ALA A 276 6.42 -9.96 15.94
CA ALA A 276 6.96 -8.70 16.46
C ALA A 276 5.90 -7.91 17.25
N MET A 277 4.62 -7.96 16.86
CA MET A 277 3.53 -7.38 17.66
C MET A 277 3.36 -8.10 19.00
N THR A 278 3.48 -9.43 19.06
CA THR A 278 3.43 -10.15 20.35
C THR A 278 4.65 -9.88 21.24
N GLU A 279 5.82 -9.60 20.66
CA GLU A 279 7.02 -9.20 21.42
C GLU A 279 6.95 -7.75 21.94
N CYS A 280 6.20 -6.87 21.27
CA CYS A 280 5.96 -5.49 21.69
C CYS A 280 4.65 -5.27 22.48
N SER A 281 3.80 -6.29 22.65
CA SER A 281 2.50 -6.19 23.34
C SER A 281 2.55 -6.72 24.77
N ALA A 282 1.89 -6.01 25.70
CA ALA A 282 1.68 -6.49 27.07
C ALA A 282 0.54 -7.51 27.23
N GLY A 283 -0.22 -7.78 26.15
CA GLY A 283 -1.36 -8.70 26.14
C GLY A 283 -1.52 -9.44 24.79
N PRO A 284 -2.48 -10.37 24.68
CA PRO A 284 -2.69 -11.13 23.45
C PRO A 284 -3.07 -10.20 22.29
N VAL A 285 -2.29 -10.26 21.20
CA VAL A 285 -2.58 -9.53 19.97
C VAL A 285 -3.86 -10.06 19.34
N LYS A 286 -4.69 -9.20 18.76
CA LYS A 286 -5.84 -9.63 17.96
C LYS A 286 -5.43 -9.89 16.52
N THR A 287 -5.76 -11.07 16.00
CA THR A 287 -5.39 -11.49 14.64
C THR A 287 -6.62 -11.91 13.84
N PHE A 288 -6.64 -11.55 12.56
CA PHE A 288 -7.76 -11.75 11.66
C PHE A 288 -7.31 -12.51 10.40
N SER A 289 -8.04 -13.55 10.01
CA SER A 289 -7.74 -14.36 8.83
C SER A 289 -8.97 -14.68 7.99
N ILE A 290 -8.76 -14.91 6.69
CA ILE A 290 -9.76 -15.42 5.75
C ILE A 290 -9.46 -16.89 5.45
N GLY A 291 -10.46 -17.75 5.62
CA GLY A 291 -10.44 -19.15 5.20
C GLY A 291 -11.21 -19.37 3.90
N TYR A 292 -10.84 -20.42 3.16
CA TYR A 292 -11.49 -20.81 1.91
C TYR A 292 -12.06 -22.22 2.02
N ARG A 293 -13.13 -22.54 1.26
CA ARG A 293 -13.72 -23.89 1.23
C ARG A 293 -12.95 -24.82 0.30
N GLU A 294 -12.25 -24.26 -0.68
CA GLU A 294 -11.46 -24.96 -1.68
C GLU A 294 -10.11 -25.39 -1.08
N PRO A 295 -9.79 -26.71 -0.96
CA PRO A 295 -8.53 -27.17 -0.35
C PRO A 295 -7.25 -26.76 -1.09
N ALA A 296 -7.36 -26.11 -2.24
CA ALA A 296 -6.24 -25.51 -2.99
C ALA A 296 -5.86 -24.10 -2.49
N TYR A 297 -6.72 -23.46 -1.70
CA TYR A 297 -6.54 -22.11 -1.14
C TYR A 297 -6.67 -22.09 0.41
N ASP A 298 -6.87 -23.24 1.05
CA ASP A 298 -6.97 -23.37 2.51
C ASP A 298 -5.60 -23.24 3.20
N GLU A 299 -5.27 -22.02 3.62
CA GLU A 299 -4.10 -21.74 4.46
C GLU A 299 -4.35 -21.96 5.96
N SER A 300 -5.55 -22.35 6.38
CA SER A 300 -5.97 -22.28 7.79
C SER A 300 -5.14 -23.14 8.72
N ARG A 301 -4.55 -24.23 8.22
CA ARG A 301 -3.58 -25.03 8.98
C ARG A 301 -2.37 -24.22 9.46
N PHE A 302 -1.91 -23.24 8.68
CA PHE A 302 -0.72 -22.45 8.97
C PHE A 302 -1.04 -21.31 9.93
N TYR A 303 -2.05 -20.48 9.64
CA TYR A 303 -2.39 -19.36 10.53
C TYR A 303 -2.93 -19.85 11.89
N ARG A 304 -3.73 -20.93 11.94
CA ARG A 304 -4.17 -21.55 13.22
C ARG A 304 -3.03 -22.25 13.98
N LEU A 305 -1.91 -22.60 13.33
CA LEU A 305 -0.72 -23.10 14.02
C LEU A 305 0.00 -21.94 14.70
N LEU A 306 0.36 -20.90 13.93
CA LEU A 306 1.05 -19.72 14.47
C LEU A 306 0.23 -19.08 15.61
N ALA A 307 -1.08 -18.96 15.44
CA ALA A 307 -1.95 -18.36 16.45
C ALA A 307 -1.92 -19.11 17.80
N ARG A 308 -1.72 -20.43 17.77
CA ARG A 308 -1.55 -21.27 18.97
C ARG A 308 -0.14 -21.19 19.55
N GLU A 309 0.89 -21.09 18.71
CA GLU A 309 2.28 -20.98 19.15
C GLU A 309 2.58 -19.60 19.76
N LEU A 310 1.94 -18.54 19.26
CA LEU A 310 2.06 -17.15 19.77
C LEU A 310 0.98 -16.76 20.79
N ASN A 311 -0.01 -17.64 21.08
CA ASN A 311 -1.10 -17.41 22.03
C ASN A 311 -1.86 -16.07 21.81
N VAL A 312 -2.31 -15.85 20.57
CA VAL A 312 -3.03 -14.64 20.14
C VAL A 312 -4.56 -14.82 20.20
N GLU A 313 -5.29 -13.71 20.31
CA GLU A 313 -6.75 -13.71 20.14
C GLU A 313 -7.06 -13.81 18.63
N HIS A 314 -7.52 -14.98 18.18
CA HIS A 314 -7.63 -15.29 16.75
C HIS A 314 -9.08 -15.36 16.27
N HIS A 315 -9.39 -14.59 15.23
CA HIS A 315 -10.68 -14.52 14.56
C HIS A 315 -10.55 -14.91 13.10
N GLU A 316 -11.44 -15.77 12.61
CA GLU A 316 -11.43 -16.23 11.22
C GLU A 316 -12.82 -16.14 10.59
N LEU A 317 -12.87 -15.84 9.29
CA LEU A 317 -14.09 -15.80 8.49
C LEU A 317 -13.91 -16.64 7.22
N VAL A 318 -14.87 -17.51 6.91
CA VAL A 318 -14.90 -18.24 5.64
C VAL A 318 -15.38 -17.32 4.53
N PHE A 319 -14.64 -17.28 3.41
CA PHE A 319 -14.91 -16.37 2.30
C PHE A 319 -16.10 -16.82 1.45
N GLU A 320 -17.23 -16.11 1.58
CA GLU A 320 -18.47 -16.35 0.84
C GLU A 320 -19.00 -15.04 0.24
N PRO A 321 -18.43 -14.58 -0.91
CA PRO A 321 -18.72 -13.26 -1.46
C PRO A 321 -20.08 -13.19 -2.16
N ARG A 322 -20.83 -12.10 -1.89
CA ARG A 322 -22.06 -11.73 -2.61
C ARG A 322 -21.68 -10.91 -3.85
N LEU A 323 -21.04 -11.59 -4.80
CA LEU A 323 -20.32 -11.01 -5.95
C LEU A 323 -20.97 -9.78 -6.60
N LEU A 324 -22.28 -9.80 -6.87
CA LEU A 324 -22.97 -8.69 -7.55
C LEU A 324 -23.07 -7.42 -6.69
N GLU A 325 -23.23 -7.56 -5.38
CA GLU A 325 -23.26 -6.44 -4.43
C GLU A 325 -21.83 -5.95 -4.17
N ASP A 326 -20.91 -6.88 -3.87
CA ASP A 326 -19.53 -6.56 -3.50
C ASP A 326 -18.75 -5.91 -4.65
N VAL A 327 -18.97 -6.33 -5.91
CA VAL A 327 -18.34 -5.69 -7.09
C VAL A 327 -18.66 -4.20 -7.14
N THR A 328 -19.93 -3.83 -6.90
CA THR A 328 -20.38 -2.43 -7.00
C THR A 328 -19.66 -1.56 -5.97
N HIS A 329 -19.75 -1.93 -4.68
CA HIS A 329 -19.10 -1.17 -3.61
C HIS A 329 -17.57 -1.12 -3.76
N ILE A 330 -16.92 -2.22 -4.19
CA ILE A 330 -15.46 -2.26 -4.37
C ILE A 330 -15.02 -1.33 -5.51
N VAL A 331 -15.74 -1.31 -6.64
CA VAL A 331 -15.45 -0.40 -7.76
C VAL A 331 -15.69 1.07 -7.35
N GLU A 332 -16.75 1.35 -6.59
CA GLU A 332 -17.04 2.70 -6.07
C GLU A 332 -15.96 3.19 -5.10
N MET A 333 -15.47 2.32 -4.19
CA MET A 333 -14.37 2.66 -3.27
C MET A 333 -13.03 2.93 -3.98
N PHE A 334 -12.73 2.22 -5.07
CA PHE A 334 -11.54 2.51 -5.88
C PHE A 334 -11.72 3.76 -6.76
N GLY A 335 -12.94 4.03 -7.24
CA GLY A 335 -13.26 5.15 -8.14
C GLY A 335 -12.72 5.03 -9.57
N GLU A 336 -11.95 3.98 -9.87
CA GLU A 336 -11.41 3.67 -11.19
C GLU A 336 -11.25 2.14 -11.38
N PRO A 337 -11.13 1.64 -12.64
CA PRO A 337 -11.01 0.20 -12.90
C PRO A 337 -9.82 -0.45 -12.19
N CYS A 338 -10.13 -1.43 -11.34
CA CYS A 338 -9.17 -2.23 -10.59
C CYS A 338 -9.57 -3.71 -10.67
N ALA A 339 -8.65 -4.57 -11.10
CA ALA A 339 -8.86 -6.01 -11.27
C ALA A 339 -7.95 -6.84 -10.33
N ILE A 340 -7.66 -6.30 -9.14
CA ILE A 340 -6.97 -7.00 -8.06
C ILE A 340 -7.94 -8.01 -7.42
N GLY A 341 -7.74 -9.30 -7.68
CA GLY A 341 -8.61 -10.37 -7.15
C GLY A 341 -8.64 -10.44 -5.61
N SER A 342 -7.56 -10.05 -4.94
CA SER A 342 -7.47 -10.00 -3.46
C SER A 342 -8.27 -8.85 -2.82
N ALA A 343 -8.84 -7.92 -3.60
CA ALA A 343 -9.68 -6.84 -3.05
C ALA A 343 -10.94 -7.38 -2.33
N PHE A 344 -11.53 -8.47 -2.81
CA PHE A 344 -12.71 -9.09 -2.18
C PHE A 344 -12.39 -9.71 -0.81
N PRO A 345 -11.44 -10.65 -0.65
CA PRO A 345 -11.11 -11.18 0.68
C PRO A 345 -10.57 -10.08 1.61
N LEU A 346 -9.86 -9.07 1.10
CA LEU A 346 -9.42 -7.92 1.91
C LEU A 346 -10.61 -7.08 2.43
N TYR A 347 -11.65 -6.85 1.63
CA TYR A 347 -12.88 -6.16 2.06
C TYR A 347 -13.63 -6.95 3.15
N TYR A 348 -13.70 -8.28 3.03
CA TYR A 348 -14.29 -9.16 4.05
C TYR A 348 -13.42 -9.22 5.31
N LEU A 349 -12.08 -9.20 5.17
CA LEU A 349 -11.13 -9.18 6.28
C LEU A 349 -11.20 -7.87 7.07
N ALA A 350 -11.35 -6.73 6.37
CA ALA A 350 -11.62 -5.44 7.00
C ALA A 350 -12.97 -5.44 7.75
N LYS A 351 -14.04 -5.95 7.12
CA LYS A 351 -15.35 -6.11 7.78
C LYS A 351 -15.30 -6.97 9.04
N LEU A 352 -14.48 -8.03 9.06
CA LEU A 352 -14.21 -8.83 10.26
C LEU A 352 -13.48 -7.99 11.31
N ALA A 353 -12.29 -7.47 10.97
CA ALA A 353 -11.45 -6.75 11.92
C ALA A 353 -12.14 -5.53 12.54
N ARG A 354 -12.98 -4.79 11.79
CA ARG A 354 -13.67 -3.58 12.28
C ARG A 354 -14.60 -3.83 13.47
N GLN A 355 -15.05 -5.07 13.67
CA GLN A 355 -15.87 -5.51 14.81
C GLN A 355 -15.08 -5.60 16.12
N HIS A 356 -13.74 -5.65 16.05
CA HIS A 356 -12.86 -5.93 17.19
C HIS A 356 -11.73 -4.91 17.40
N VAL A 357 -11.33 -4.19 16.35
CA VAL A 357 -10.22 -3.20 16.32
C VAL A 357 -10.53 -2.02 15.39
N THR A 358 -9.87 -0.88 15.63
CA THR A 358 -9.91 0.29 14.75
C THR A 358 -8.79 0.27 13.70
N VAL A 359 -7.65 -0.35 14.04
CA VAL A 359 -6.44 -0.40 13.21
C VAL A 359 -5.89 -1.82 13.15
N ALA A 360 -5.46 -2.25 11.96
CA ALA A 360 -4.77 -3.53 11.77
C ALA A 360 -3.45 -3.33 11.01
N LEU A 361 -2.36 -3.95 11.48
CA LEU A 361 -1.12 -4.04 10.72
C LEU A 361 -1.21 -5.20 9.71
N SER A 362 -0.64 -5.03 8.52
CA SER A 362 -0.52 -6.10 7.51
C SER A 362 0.92 -6.28 7.03
N GLY A 363 1.26 -7.51 6.62
CA GLY A 363 2.54 -7.86 6.02
C GLY A 363 2.57 -7.69 4.50
N ASP A 364 2.04 -6.58 3.97
CA ASP A 364 2.11 -6.26 2.54
C ASP A 364 3.42 -5.51 2.21
N GLY A 365 4.05 -5.79 1.06
CA GLY A 365 5.28 -5.13 0.61
C GLY A 365 6.58 -5.96 0.65
N PRO A 366 6.78 -6.93 1.56
CA PRO A 366 7.95 -7.82 1.53
C PRO A 366 8.10 -8.63 0.22
N ASP A 367 7.00 -9.00 -0.43
CA ASP A 367 6.99 -9.72 -1.71
C ASP A 367 7.65 -8.89 -2.84
N GLU A 368 7.41 -7.57 -2.88
CA GLU A 368 8.06 -6.61 -3.77
C GLU A 368 9.53 -6.37 -3.43
N ILE A 369 9.85 -6.21 -2.13
CA ILE A 369 11.19 -5.82 -1.64
C ILE A 369 12.17 -6.99 -1.73
N PHE A 370 11.78 -8.17 -1.24
CA PHE A 370 12.61 -9.37 -1.20
C PHE A 370 12.41 -10.30 -2.41
N ALA A 371 11.62 -9.86 -3.40
CA ALA A 371 11.33 -10.59 -4.64
C ALA A 371 10.67 -11.98 -4.42
N GLY A 372 9.71 -12.04 -3.48
CA GLY A 372 9.08 -13.28 -3.01
C GLY A 372 8.21 -14.01 -4.06
N TYR A 373 7.79 -13.33 -5.14
CA TYR A 373 7.06 -13.92 -6.28
C TYR A 373 7.90 -14.92 -7.10
N ASP A 374 8.28 -16.06 -6.50
CA ASP A 374 9.24 -17.07 -6.97
C ASP A 374 9.07 -17.42 -8.46
N LEU A 375 7.84 -17.71 -8.89
CA LEU A 375 7.52 -18.07 -10.27
C LEU A 375 7.88 -16.95 -11.26
N ARG A 376 7.63 -15.68 -10.90
CA ARG A 376 7.93 -14.50 -11.72
C ARG A 376 9.45 -14.30 -11.79
N TYR A 377 10.13 -14.20 -10.65
CA TYR A 377 11.56 -13.90 -10.64
C TYR A 377 12.39 -15.05 -11.20
N ARG A 378 12.06 -16.32 -10.96
CA ARG A 378 12.74 -17.47 -11.61
C ARG A 378 12.44 -17.57 -13.10
N TYR A 379 11.26 -17.15 -13.58
CA TYR A 379 11.00 -17.04 -15.02
C TYR A 379 11.91 -15.99 -15.67
N LEU A 380 12.03 -14.80 -15.06
CA LEU A 380 12.91 -13.73 -15.53
C LEU A 380 14.41 -14.12 -15.46
N GLN A 381 14.85 -14.77 -14.39
CA GLN A 381 16.21 -15.31 -14.28
C GLN A 381 16.50 -16.38 -15.35
N ARG A 382 15.55 -17.30 -15.61
CA ARG A 382 15.66 -18.30 -16.68
C ARG A 382 15.73 -17.65 -18.06
N MET A 383 14.91 -16.63 -18.34
CA MET A 383 15.00 -15.84 -19.57
C MET A 383 16.38 -15.18 -19.70
N HIS A 384 16.86 -14.50 -18.65
CA HIS A 384 18.14 -13.81 -18.69
C HIS A 384 19.31 -14.78 -18.94
N ARG A 385 19.34 -15.93 -18.24
CA ARG A 385 20.33 -16.99 -18.49
C ARG A 385 20.22 -17.54 -19.92
N ALA A 386 19.01 -17.80 -20.41
CA ALA A 386 18.80 -18.28 -21.78
C ALA A 386 19.34 -17.29 -22.83
N ARG A 387 19.15 -15.98 -22.66
CA ARG A 387 19.71 -14.96 -23.58
C ARG A 387 21.23 -14.86 -23.57
N ARG A 388 21.92 -15.35 -22.53
CA ARG A 388 23.41 -15.43 -22.50
C ARG A 388 23.96 -16.65 -23.24
N VAL A 389 23.11 -17.62 -23.60
CA VAL A 389 23.50 -18.91 -24.22
C VAL A 389 22.91 -19.09 -25.63
N LEU A 390 21.68 -18.63 -25.84
CA LEU A 390 20.95 -18.74 -27.12
C LEU A 390 20.92 -17.39 -27.84
N PRO A 391 21.44 -17.29 -29.09
CA PRO A 391 21.34 -16.06 -29.86
C PRO A 391 19.88 -15.73 -30.16
N ARG A 392 19.56 -14.43 -30.25
CA ARG A 392 18.19 -13.91 -30.39
C ARG A 392 17.41 -14.57 -31.55
N LEU A 393 18.08 -14.86 -32.67
CA LEU A 393 17.48 -15.51 -33.84
C LEU A 393 17.04 -16.96 -33.56
N ALA A 394 17.76 -17.71 -32.71
CA ALA A 394 17.35 -19.07 -32.32
C ALA A 394 16.09 -19.04 -31.43
N LEU A 395 15.95 -18.04 -30.56
CA LEU A 395 14.74 -17.84 -29.75
C LEU A 395 13.54 -17.43 -30.61
N VAL A 396 13.73 -16.59 -31.64
CA VAL A 396 12.70 -16.27 -32.64
C VAL A 396 12.30 -17.54 -33.41
N GLY A 397 13.27 -18.30 -33.93
CA GLY A 397 13.03 -19.54 -34.67
C GLY A 397 12.27 -20.59 -33.85
N ALA A 398 12.65 -20.78 -32.58
CA ALA A 398 11.93 -21.66 -31.66
C ALA A 398 10.49 -21.17 -31.40
N GLY A 399 10.27 -19.87 -31.23
CA GLY A 399 8.93 -19.29 -31.09
C GLY A 399 8.06 -19.50 -32.34
N ALA A 400 8.64 -19.37 -33.54
CA ALA A 400 7.96 -19.63 -34.81
C ALA A 400 7.64 -21.12 -35.01
N ALA A 401 8.59 -22.02 -34.73
CA ALA A 401 8.38 -23.46 -34.81
C ALA A 401 7.35 -23.96 -33.78
N LEU A 402 7.31 -23.38 -32.58
CA LEU A 402 6.24 -23.66 -31.61
C LEU A 402 4.90 -23.02 -32.02
N SER A 403 4.91 -21.96 -32.85
CA SER A 403 3.68 -21.34 -33.37
C SER A 403 2.97 -22.22 -34.41
N THR A 404 3.70 -22.93 -35.28
CA THR A 404 3.09 -23.86 -36.25
C THR A 404 2.47 -25.08 -35.56
N THR A 405 2.97 -25.50 -34.38
CA THR A 405 2.31 -26.56 -33.58
C THR A 405 0.90 -26.19 -33.10
N HIS A 406 0.45 -24.93 -33.23
CA HIS A 406 -0.91 -24.53 -32.89
C HIS A 406 -1.99 -25.26 -33.74
N MET A 407 -1.64 -25.79 -34.93
CA MET A 407 -2.56 -26.66 -35.68
C MET A 407 -2.88 -27.98 -34.96
N LEU A 408 -1.99 -28.45 -34.08
CA LEU A 408 -2.23 -29.60 -33.20
C LEU A 408 -3.01 -29.13 -31.96
N ARG A 409 -4.35 -29.18 -32.05
CA ARG A 409 -5.31 -28.86 -30.96
C ARG A 409 -5.15 -29.78 -29.73
N THR A 410 -4.10 -29.54 -28.94
CA THR A 410 -3.76 -30.33 -27.75
C THR A 410 -4.34 -29.70 -26.48
N THR A 411 -5.49 -30.21 -26.07
CA THR A 411 -6.09 -29.99 -24.73
C THR A 411 -5.46 -30.97 -23.74
N GLY A 412 -4.55 -30.47 -22.90
CA GLY A 412 -3.87 -31.29 -21.89
C GLY A 412 -2.56 -30.67 -21.39
N ARG A 413 -1.86 -31.40 -20.51
CA ARG A 413 -0.59 -30.96 -19.88
C ARG A 413 0.48 -30.61 -20.91
N ILE A 414 0.63 -31.43 -21.97
CA ILE A 414 1.58 -31.20 -23.06
C ILE A 414 1.25 -29.90 -23.82
N GLY A 415 -0.02 -29.65 -24.15
CA GLY A 415 -0.43 -28.41 -24.79
C GLY A 415 -0.21 -27.16 -23.92
N ASN A 416 -0.38 -27.27 -22.60
CA ASN A 416 -0.01 -26.19 -21.67
C ASN A 416 1.50 -25.94 -21.65
N LEU A 417 2.32 -27.00 -21.62
CA LEU A 417 3.78 -26.89 -21.67
C LEU A 417 4.25 -26.24 -22.98
N LEU A 418 3.71 -26.66 -24.14
CA LEU A 418 4.02 -26.05 -25.43
C LEU A 418 3.61 -24.57 -25.50
N ARG A 419 2.44 -24.21 -24.93
CA ARG A 419 2.02 -22.79 -24.80
C ARG A 419 2.95 -21.97 -23.90
N GLN A 420 3.44 -22.55 -22.79
CA GLN A 420 4.40 -21.90 -21.90
C GLN A 420 5.78 -21.73 -22.55
N LEU A 421 6.29 -22.77 -23.23
CA LEU A 421 7.54 -22.72 -23.98
C LEU A 421 7.48 -21.71 -25.13
N ARG A 422 6.36 -21.66 -25.86
CA ARG A 422 6.13 -20.67 -26.92
C ARG A 422 6.21 -19.25 -26.35
N LYS A 423 5.44 -18.95 -25.29
CA LYS A 423 5.47 -17.64 -24.61
C LYS A 423 6.86 -17.28 -24.08
N PHE A 424 7.61 -18.26 -23.56
CA PHE A 424 8.99 -18.06 -23.12
C PHE A 424 9.91 -17.67 -24.29
N CYS A 425 9.86 -18.40 -25.41
CA CYS A 425 10.65 -18.08 -26.61
C CYS A 425 10.27 -16.72 -27.22
N GLU A 426 8.97 -16.45 -27.39
CA GLU A 426 8.45 -15.16 -27.88
C GLU A 426 8.91 -14.00 -27.00
N THR A 427 8.76 -14.11 -25.67
CA THR A 427 9.14 -13.05 -24.75
C THR A 427 10.67 -12.91 -24.70
N ALA A 428 11.44 -14.00 -24.62
CA ALA A 428 12.91 -13.94 -24.61
C ALA A 428 13.50 -13.42 -25.93
N ALA A 429 12.75 -13.46 -27.04
CA ALA A 429 13.13 -12.88 -28.33
C ALA A 429 12.94 -11.36 -28.41
N LEU A 430 12.07 -10.74 -27.60
CA LEU A 430 11.84 -9.28 -27.60
C LEU A 430 13.12 -8.49 -27.24
N PRO A 431 13.27 -7.21 -27.68
CA PRO A 431 14.29 -6.31 -27.14
C PRO A 431 14.23 -6.23 -25.60
N PRO A 432 15.35 -5.98 -24.90
CA PRO A 432 15.34 -5.71 -23.45
C PRO A 432 14.33 -4.63 -23.05
N GLU A 433 14.12 -3.65 -23.92
CA GLU A 433 13.20 -2.52 -23.74
C GLU A 433 11.72 -2.90 -23.80
N GLN A 434 11.36 -4.05 -24.40
CA GLN A 434 9.94 -4.46 -24.57
C GLN A 434 9.48 -5.48 -23.52
N TRP A 435 10.40 -6.22 -22.89
CA TRP A 435 10.10 -6.87 -21.60
C TRP A 435 10.51 -6.01 -20.39
N GLN A 436 11.05 -4.81 -20.61
CA GLN A 436 11.37 -3.90 -19.52
C GLN A 436 10.17 -3.54 -18.63
N PRO A 437 8.88 -3.48 -19.05
CA PRO A 437 7.80 -3.31 -18.07
C PRO A 437 7.78 -4.37 -16.94
N HIS A 438 8.17 -5.62 -17.23
CA HIS A 438 8.26 -6.67 -16.21
C HIS A 438 9.64 -6.76 -15.53
N LEU A 439 10.70 -6.34 -16.23
CA LEU A 439 12.11 -6.44 -15.80
C LEU A 439 12.72 -5.11 -15.32
N ALA A 440 12.03 -3.98 -15.45
CA ALA A 440 12.32 -2.68 -14.84
C ALA A 440 11.98 -2.73 -13.35
N MET A 441 10.93 -3.48 -12.97
CA MET A 441 10.77 -4.00 -11.60
C MET A 441 11.92 -4.93 -11.11
N ASN A 442 13.05 -4.97 -11.83
CA ASN A 442 14.38 -5.40 -11.37
C ASN A 442 15.52 -4.45 -11.86
N ARG A 443 15.37 -3.76 -13.01
CA ARG A 443 16.34 -2.79 -13.56
C ARG A 443 16.24 -1.41 -12.92
N THR A 444 15.04 -0.86 -12.76
CA THR A 444 14.77 0.29 -11.90
C THR A 444 14.80 -0.07 -10.41
N LEU A 445 14.79 -1.34 -9.98
CA LEU A 445 15.35 -1.64 -8.65
C LEU A 445 16.85 -1.24 -8.55
N ARG A 446 17.63 -1.40 -9.64
CA ARG A 446 19.02 -0.89 -9.71
C ARG A 446 19.15 0.60 -10.09
N THR A 447 18.08 1.27 -10.52
CA THR A 447 18.10 2.67 -10.99
C THR A 447 16.82 3.42 -10.59
N SER A 448 16.39 3.27 -9.34
CA SER A 448 15.19 3.89 -8.73
C SER A 448 13.80 3.32 -9.13
N PRO A 449 13.02 2.78 -8.17
CA PRO A 449 11.60 2.47 -8.35
C PRO A 449 10.71 3.70 -8.57
N ALA A 450 11.12 4.91 -8.18
CA ALA A 450 10.37 6.09 -8.63
C ALA A 450 10.41 6.17 -10.16
N ALA A 451 11.52 5.84 -10.83
CA ALA A 451 11.54 5.74 -12.29
C ALA A 451 10.67 4.56 -12.85
N LEU A 452 10.23 3.59 -12.05
CA LEU A 452 9.16 2.65 -12.45
C LEU A 452 7.75 3.26 -12.29
N MET A 453 7.56 4.14 -11.30
CA MET A 453 6.29 4.81 -10.97
C MET A 453 6.11 6.17 -11.68
N ALA A 454 7.17 6.69 -12.31
CA ALA A 454 7.25 8.06 -12.81
C ALA A 454 7.99 8.23 -14.15
N GLU A 455 8.63 7.21 -14.74
CA GLU A 455 8.80 7.24 -16.20
C GLU A 455 7.40 7.14 -16.82
N PRO A 456 6.93 8.16 -17.57
CA PRO A 456 5.74 7.97 -18.37
C PRO A 456 6.07 6.90 -19.42
N VAL A 457 5.25 5.84 -19.50
CA VAL A 457 5.45 4.82 -20.55
C VAL A 457 5.27 5.50 -21.90
N ASP A 458 6.38 5.75 -22.58
CA ASP A 458 6.47 6.56 -23.80
C ASP A 458 5.29 6.23 -24.75
N PRO A 459 4.35 7.17 -24.96
CA PRO A 459 3.20 6.93 -25.81
C PRO A 459 3.61 6.52 -27.23
N GLY A 460 4.76 6.98 -27.72
CA GLY A 460 5.36 6.57 -28.98
C GLY A 460 5.76 5.08 -29.04
N ARG A 461 6.19 4.49 -27.91
CA ARG A 461 6.48 3.04 -27.81
C ARG A 461 5.21 2.19 -27.77
N LEU A 462 4.11 2.73 -27.21
CA LEU A 462 2.81 2.05 -27.16
C LEU A 462 1.97 2.27 -28.43
N LEU A 463 2.17 3.38 -29.15
CA LEU A 463 1.40 3.77 -30.33
C LEU A 463 1.29 2.68 -31.42
N PRO A 464 2.35 1.90 -31.74
CA PRO A 464 2.24 0.79 -32.70
C PRO A 464 1.27 -0.30 -32.23
N TYR A 465 1.28 -0.63 -30.94
CA TYR A 465 0.37 -1.63 -30.35
C TYR A 465 -1.07 -1.10 -30.26
N VAL A 466 -1.25 0.18 -29.90
CA VAL A 466 -2.55 0.85 -29.91
C VAL A 466 -3.12 0.92 -31.34
N ARG A 467 -2.32 1.29 -32.33
CA ARG A 467 -2.71 1.30 -33.75
C ARG A 467 -3.04 -0.12 -34.24
N ALA A 468 -2.27 -1.13 -33.86
CA ALA A 468 -2.56 -2.53 -34.19
C ALA A 468 -3.86 -3.02 -33.55
N PHE A 469 -4.13 -2.65 -32.29
CA PHE A 469 -5.35 -2.98 -31.57
C PHE A 469 -6.58 -2.30 -32.19
N ILE A 470 -6.49 -1.01 -32.54
CA ILE A 470 -7.55 -0.27 -33.24
C ILE A 470 -7.78 -0.82 -34.65
N ALA A 471 -6.72 -1.22 -35.36
CA ALA A 471 -6.83 -1.83 -36.69
C ALA A 471 -7.50 -3.22 -36.64
N ALA A 472 -7.12 -4.05 -35.66
CA ALA A 472 -7.76 -5.34 -35.39
C ALA A 472 -9.20 -5.18 -34.86
N GLY A 473 -9.48 -4.07 -34.18
CA GLY A 473 -10.79 -3.68 -33.65
C GLY A 473 -11.78 -3.16 -34.68
N ARG A 474 -11.45 -3.11 -35.98
CA ARG A 474 -12.44 -2.88 -37.04
C ARG A 474 -13.42 -4.05 -37.08
N PRO A 475 -14.71 -3.88 -36.72
CA PRO A 475 -15.64 -5.00 -36.67
C PRO A 475 -15.89 -5.54 -38.09
N ARG A 476 -15.62 -6.84 -38.30
CA ARG A 476 -16.30 -7.59 -39.36
C ARG A 476 -17.80 -7.47 -39.09
N ARG A 477 -18.58 -7.06 -40.09
CA ARG A 477 -20.01 -6.75 -39.95
C ARG A 477 -20.77 -7.92 -39.30
N LEU A 478 -21.14 -7.76 -38.03
CA LEU A 478 -22.18 -8.57 -37.41
C LEU A 478 -23.54 -8.04 -37.91
N ALA A 479 -24.44 -8.94 -38.28
CA ALA A 479 -25.74 -8.59 -38.83
C ALA A 479 -26.69 -8.03 -37.76
N PRO A 480 -27.61 -7.10 -38.08
CA PRO A 480 -28.38 -6.37 -37.09
C PRO A 480 -29.69 -7.06 -36.66
N SER A 481 -29.66 -7.71 -35.49
CA SER A 481 -30.81 -7.97 -34.59
C SER A 481 -30.22 -8.32 -33.21
N VAL A 482 -30.82 -7.99 -32.05
CA VAL A 482 -32.19 -7.61 -31.67
C VAL A 482 -32.15 -6.29 -30.84
N PRO A 483 -33.16 -5.39 -30.92
CA PRO A 483 -33.12 -4.10 -30.22
C PRO A 483 -33.37 -4.20 -28.70
N LEU A 484 -32.46 -3.65 -27.90
CA LEU A 484 -32.63 -3.42 -26.46
C LEU A 484 -33.67 -2.29 -26.20
N ARG A 485 -34.92 -2.67 -25.90
CA ARG A 485 -35.92 -1.80 -25.28
C ARG A 485 -36.67 -2.54 -24.17
N ARG A 486 -36.96 -1.80 -23.08
CA ARG A 486 -37.58 -2.23 -21.80
C ARG A 486 -36.65 -2.94 -20.81
N TYR A 487 -35.97 -2.15 -19.98
CA TYR A 487 -36.02 -2.30 -18.51
C TYR A 487 -35.80 -0.94 -17.85
N ALA A 488 -36.90 -0.23 -17.56
CA ALA A 488 -36.91 1.02 -16.79
C ALA A 488 -38.32 1.30 -16.27
N ARG A 489 -38.45 1.56 -14.95
CA ARG A 489 -39.72 1.78 -14.20
C ARG A 489 -40.57 0.48 -14.06
N ARG A 490 -41.25 0.18 -12.94
CA ARG A 490 -41.42 0.88 -11.63
C ARG A 490 -41.60 -0.19 -10.49
N PRO A 491 -42.11 0.06 -9.24
CA PRO A 491 -41.52 -0.54 -8.04
C PRO A 491 -42.36 -1.58 -7.27
N ALA A 492 -41.67 -2.31 -6.39
CA ALA A 492 -42.07 -2.85 -5.08
C ALA A 492 -43.54 -3.27 -4.80
N ARG A 493 -43.75 -4.58 -4.57
CA ARG A 493 -44.43 -5.13 -3.37
C ARG A 493 -44.28 -6.67 -3.24
N ARG A 494 -44.06 -7.10 -1.99
CA ARG A 494 -44.59 -8.29 -1.27
C ARG A 494 -44.82 -9.65 -1.98
N ASP A 495 -44.26 -10.66 -1.30
CA ASP A 495 -44.92 -11.90 -0.81
C ASP A 495 -45.11 -13.16 -1.70
N VAL A 496 -44.53 -14.26 -1.18
CA VAL A 496 -45.16 -15.58 -0.88
C VAL A 496 -45.13 -16.76 -1.88
N HIS A 497 -44.82 -17.95 -1.31
CA HIS A 497 -44.83 -19.36 -1.80
C HIS A 497 -44.00 -19.68 -3.08
N GLU A 498 -43.41 -20.87 -3.35
CA GLU A 498 -43.26 -22.23 -2.77
C GLU A 498 -43.55 -23.28 -3.89
N ALA A 499 -42.99 -24.50 -3.76
CA ALA A 499 -42.95 -25.60 -4.75
C ALA A 499 -42.10 -25.34 -6.03
N GLY A 500 -41.49 -26.36 -6.66
CA GLY A 500 -41.31 -27.77 -6.27
C GLY A 500 -41.10 -28.71 -7.48
N LEU A 501 -40.53 -29.90 -7.24
CA LEU A 501 -40.42 -31.06 -8.18
C LEU A 501 -39.48 -30.84 -9.40
N HIS A 502 -38.83 -31.82 -10.06
CA HIS A 502 -38.46 -33.24 -9.85
C HIS A 502 -36.95 -33.36 -10.26
N ASP A 503 -36.08 -34.21 -9.73
CA ASP A 503 -36.00 -35.70 -9.66
C ASP A 503 -35.53 -36.39 -10.98
N ASP A 504 -34.98 -37.61 -10.84
CA ASP A 504 -34.20 -38.42 -11.81
C ASP A 504 -32.79 -37.90 -12.22
N GLY A 505 -31.77 -38.75 -12.40
CA GLY A 505 -31.72 -40.19 -12.14
C GLY A 505 -30.37 -40.89 -12.42
N GLN A 506 -30.06 -41.90 -11.59
CA GLN A 506 -29.16 -43.06 -11.80
C GLN A 506 -27.61 -42.91 -11.92
N ARG A 507 -26.94 -43.99 -11.47
CA ARG A 507 -25.52 -44.36 -11.70
C ARG A 507 -25.46 -45.75 -12.35
N PRO A 508 -24.31 -46.18 -12.88
CA PRO A 508 -23.80 -47.51 -12.51
C PRO A 508 -22.30 -47.56 -12.13
N ARG A 509 -21.82 -48.76 -11.72
CA ARG A 509 -20.46 -49.07 -11.21
C ARG A 509 -19.70 -50.05 -12.12
N ARG A 510 -18.35 -50.06 -12.04
CA ARG A 510 -17.35 -51.17 -12.16
C ARG A 510 -15.97 -50.56 -12.51
N ALA A 511 -14.79 -51.17 -12.34
CA ALA A 511 -14.24 -52.21 -11.45
C ALA A 511 -12.68 -52.18 -11.57
N GLY A 512 -11.92 -52.98 -10.79
CA GLY A 512 -10.43 -53.04 -10.85
C GLY A 512 -9.86 -53.80 -12.08
N PRO A 513 -8.53 -54.06 -12.17
CA PRO A 513 -7.68 -54.57 -11.08
C PRO A 513 -6.28 -53.88 -10.92
N ALA A 514 -5.36 -54.50 -10.15
CA ALA A 514 -4.03 -53.98 -9.81
C ALA A 514 -2.87 -54.90 -10.26
N VAL A 515 -1.65 -54.34 -10.40
CA VAL A 515 -0.39 -55.05 -10.73
C VAL A 515 0.77 -54.53 -9.85
N ARG A 516 1.82 -55.35 -9.63
CA ARG A 516 2.94 -55.12 -8.68
C ARG A 516 4.19 -54.45 -9.30
N LEU A 517 5.06 -53.95 -8.42
CA LEU A 517 6.43 -53.42 -8.68
C LEU A 517 7.43 -54.52 -9.10
N PRO A 518 8.61 -54.15 -9.65
CA PRO A 518 9.80 -54.03 -8.78
C PRO A 518 10.78 -52.87 -9.08
N HIS A 519 11.66 -52.61 -8.10
CA HIS A 519 13.03 -52.03 -8.11
C HIS A 519 13.74 -51.77 -9.46
N ARG A 520 14.66 -50.78 -9.66
CA ARG A 520 15.57 -49.92 -8.82
C ARG A 520 16.00 -48.70 -9.71
N ARG A 521 16.85 -47.69 -9.37
CA ARG A 521 17.76 -47.36 -8.25
C ARG A 521 17.96 -45.81 -8.14
N ALA A 522 18.09 -45.32 -6.90
CA ALA A 522 18.80 -44.13 -6.37
C ALA A 522 19.38 -42.97 -7.24
N GLY A 523 19.24 -41.72 -6.73
CA GLY A 523 20.09 -40.57 -7.07
C GLY A 523 19.68 -39.23 -6.45
N ARG A 524 20.24 -38.86 -5.28
CA ARG A 524 20.25 -37.53 -4.59
C ARG A 524 18.90 -36.74 -4.56
N ALA A 525 18.17 -36.59 -3.46
CA ALA A 525 18.53 -36.31 -2.06
C ALA A 525 19.31 -35.00 -1.86
N ASP A 526 18.56 -33.94 -1.50
CA ASP A 526 19.02 -32.74 -0.81
C ASP A 526 18.03 -32.44 0.32
N ALA A 527 18.51 -32.06 1.50
CA ALA A 527 17.69 -31.86 2.69
C ALA A 527 18.22 -30.73 3.57
N GLN A 528 17.48 -29.63 3.66
CA GLN A 528 17.71 -28.55 4.63
C GLN A 528 16.40 -27.91 5.09
N ARG A 529 15.68 -28.64 5.95
CA ARG A 529 14.70 -28.10 6.91
C ARG A 529 14.81 -28.93 8.19
N VAL A 530 14.40 -28.34 9.32
CA VAL A 530 14.49 -28.88 10.70
C VAL A 530 15.89 -28.83 11.33
N GLN A 531 16.22 -27.71 11.98
CA GLN A 531 17.04 -27.75 13.20
C GLN A 531 16.79 -26.59 14.20
N VAL A 532 15.53 -26.32 14.54
CA VAL A 532 15.17 -25.42 15.68
C VAL A 532 14.37 -26.19 16.74
N ARG A 533 15.04 -27.11 17.45
CA ARG A 533 14.53 -27.76 18.68
C ARG A 533 15.68 -28.30 19.56
N ARG A 534 16.34 -27.44 20.35
CA ARG A 534 17.01 -27.78 21.63
C ARG A 534 17.61 -26.55 22.34
N ALA A 535 16.81 -25.90 23.17
CA ALA A 535 17.27 -25.05 24.28
C ALA A 535 16.19 -25.02 25.38
N HIS A 536 16.56 -24.62 26.60
CA HIS A 536 15.67 -24.33 27.74
C HIS A 536 14.56 -25.35 28.08
N ARG A 537 14.99 -26.51 28.59
CA ARG A 537 14.27 -27.20 29.68
C ARG A 537 15.09 -27.08 30.97
N GLN A 538 14.80 -26.07 31.79
CA GLN A 538 15.04 -26.02 33.25
C GLN A 538 14.52 -24.67 33.79
N GLY A 539 14.05 -24.65 35.05
CA GLY A 539 13.54 -23.44 35.72
C GLY A 539 12.04 -23.46 36.07
N ARG A 540 11.67 -24.17 37.15
CA ARG A 540 10.41 -23.93 37.88
C ARG A 540 10.72 -23.08 39.12
N PRO A 541 10.00 -22.00 39.41
CA PRO A 541 9.97 -21.39 40.74
C PRO A 541 8.82 -21.97 41.60
N PRO A 542 9.04 -22.24 42.90
CA PRO A 542 7.96 -22.38 43.88
C PRO A 542 7.45 -21.00 44.35
N ALA A 543 6.33 -20.96 45.09
CA ALA A 543 5.56 -19.74 45.32
C ALA A 543 5.60 -19.18 46.75
N ARG A 544 5.34 -17.86 46.85
CA ARG A 544 4.86 -17.08 48.03
C ARG A 544 5.72 -17.04 49.30
N ARG A 545 6.12 -15.82 49.68
CA ARG A 545 5.86 -15.23 51.01
C ARG A 545 5.84 -13.68 50.96
N ARG A 546 5.20 -13.09 51.97
CA ARG A 546 4.99 -11.66 52.33
C ARG A 546 4.84 -11.66 53.88
N PRO A 547 4.84 -10.54 54.63
CA PRO A 547 5.14 -9.12 54.34
C PRO A 547 6.28 -8.65 55.32
N PRO A 548 6.41 -7.41 55.89
CA PRO A 548 5.75 -6.12 55.63
C PRO A 548 6.63 -4.83 55.59
N SER A 549 6.02 -3.74 55.09
CA SER A 549 6.12 -2.31 55.47
C SER A 549 7.42 -1.64 55.97
N ALA A 550 7.81 -0.56 55.29
CA ALA A 550 8.17 0.74 55.90
C ALA A 550 7.98 1.89 54.87
N GLY A 551 7.99 3.16 55.34
CA GLY A 551 7.76 4.37 54.53
C GLY A 551 9.04 5.06 53.99
N PRO A 552 8.91 6.29 53.44
CA PRO A 552 9.96 6.97 52.67
C PRO A 552 10.82 7.94 53.51
N ASP A 553 11.97 8.36 52.96
CA ASP A 553 12.50 9.73 53.12
C ASP A 553 13.57 10.08 52.05
N SER A 554 13.98 11.35 51.99
CA SER A 554 15.02 11.95 51.10
C SER A 554 16.08 12.68 51.97
N PRO A 555 17.05 13.52 51.51
CA PRO A 555 17.46 13.92 50.15
C PRO A 555 19.00 14.02 49.87
N ALA A 556 19.31 14.54 48.67
CA ALA A 556 20.53 15.13 48.09
C ALA A 556 21.79 15.52 48.93
N PHE A 557 22.97 15.41 48.29
CA PHE A 557 24.13 16.34 48.35
C PHE A 557 24.98 16.13 47.05
N GLN A 558 25.11 17.09 46.11
CA GLN A 558 26.02 18.26 46.02
C GLN A 558 27.55 17.97 45.92
N GLY A 559 28.16 18.46 44.83
CA GLY A 559 29.62 18.56 44.59
C GLY A 559 29.90 19.25 43.23
N ARG A 560 30.89 20.15 43.12
CA ARG A 560 31.08 21.07 41.97
C ARG A 560 32.56 21.46 41.70
N ILE A 561 33.01 21.36 40.43
CA ILE A 561 33.88 22.35 39.69
C ILE A 561 35.33 22.52 40.28
N PRO A 562 36.36 23.17 39.66
CA PRO A 562 36.60 23.71 38.29
C PRO A 562 37.67 22.88 37.50
N GLY A 563 38.22 23.27 36.33
CA GLY A 563 38.04 24.44 35.45
C GLY A 563 39.02 24.42 34.24
N ALA A 564 38.84 25.37 33.30
CA ALA A 564 39.63 25.55 32.05
C ALA A 564 40.69 26.70 32.22
N PRO A 565 41.41 27.23 31.20
CA PRO A 565 41.38 26.97 29.74
C PRO A 565 42.75 26.98 28.99
N GLN A 566 42.73 26.78 27.66
CA GLN A 566 43.58 27.52 26.71
C GLN A 566 42.99 27.53 25.29
N ARG A 567 43.36 28.51 24.44
CA ARG A 567 42.88 28.69 23.06
C ARG A 567 44.02 28.44 22.06
N VAL A 568 43.81 27.58 21.05
CA VAL A 568 44.51 27.62 19.75
C VAL A 568 43.53 27.24 18.63
N VAL A 569 43.62 27.96 17.51
CA VAL A 569 42.90 27.84 16.23
C VAL A 569 43.92 28.35 15.19
N PRO A 570 44.12 27.75 13.99
CA PRO A 570 43.08 27.21 13.10
C PRO A 570 43.40 25.89 12.33
N GLN A 571 42.46 25.57 11.41
CA GLN A 571 42.57 24.74 10.19
C GLN A 571 42.20 23.24 10.26
N GLY A 572 41.31 22.83 9.34
CA GLY A 572 41.58 21.65 8.52
C GLY A 572 40.94 20.30 8.89
N ALA A 573 39.79 20.23 9.55
CA ALA A 573 39.08 18.96 9.77
C ALA A 573 37.59 19.02 9.40
N VAL A 574 37.16 18.15 8.48
CA VAL A 574 35.74 17.97 8.10
C VAL A 574 35.07 17.03 9.11
N PRO A 575 34.04 17.46 9.86
CA PRO A 575 33.37 16.59 10.82
C PRO A 575 32.51 15.51 10.15
N ALA A 576 32.63 14.29 10.68
CA ALA A 576 31.79 13.11 10.51
C ALA A 576 30.53 13.22 9.62
N ARG A 577 30.48 12.40 8.54
CA ARG A 577 29.22 12.04 7.89
C ARG A 577 28.29 11.38 8.91
N VAL A 578 27.15 12.01 9.20
CA VAL A 578 26.05 11.35 9.91
C VAL A 578 25.54 10.21 9.02
N ARG A 579 25.72 8.95 9.45
CA ARG A 579 25.08 7.79 8.83
C ARG A 579 23.57 7.84 9.11
N ARG A 580 22.80 8.57 8.30
CA ARG A 580 21.35 8.39 8.19
C ARG A 580 21.06 7.10 7.40
N SER A 581 21.26 5.95 8.04
CA SER A 581 20.73 4.67 7.57
C SER A 581 19.21 4.67 7.77
N ALA A 582 18.47 5.10 6.74
CA ALA A 582 17.02 5.06 6.73
C ALA A 582 16.56 3.59 6.61
N GLY A 583 16.38 2.93 7.76
CA GLY A 583 15.92 1.54 7.85
C GLY A 583 14.51 1.40 7.30
N LEU A 584 14.40 0.87 6.08
CA LEU A 584 13.14 0.63 5.38
C LEU A 584 12.55 -0.72 5.80
N VAL A 585 11.65 -0.73 6.79
CA VAL A 585 10.86 -1.93 7.09
C VAL A 585 9.38 -1.58 7.25
N PHE A 586 8.55 -2.44 6.66
CA PHE A 586 7.12 -2.23 6.48
C PHE A 586 6.33 -3.46 6.93
N PRO A 587 5.72 -3.41 8.12
CA PRO A 587 4.29 -3.57 8.20
C PRO A 587 3.60 -2.35 7.57
N LEU A 588 2.39 -2.50 7.06
CA LEU A 588 1.54 -1.37 6.67
C LEU A 588 0.41 -1.17 7.69
N VAL A 589 0.19 0.07 8.11
CA VAL A 589 -0.89 0.44 9.03
C VAL A 589 -2.19 0.61 8.22
N ARG A 590 -2.97 -0.47 8.17
CA ARG A 590 -4.31 -0.48 7.57
C ARG A 590 -5.36 -0.16 8.64
N ALA A 591 -5.61 1.13 8.83
CA ALA A 591 -6.76 1.58 9.60
C ALA A 591 -8.06 1.04 8.96
N VAL A 592 -8.85 0.29 9.74
CA VAL A 592 -9.88 -0.60 9.21
C VAL A 592 -11.12 0.20 8.82
N GLN A 593 -11.59 0.05 7.58
CA GLN A 593 -12.68 0.84 7.03
C GLN A 593 -14.04 0.46 7.63
N HIS A 594 -14.95 1.44 7.67
CA HIS A 594 -16.36 1.18 7.95
C HIS A 594 -17.02 0.55 6.71
N PRO A 595 -17.90 -0.47 6.88
CA PRO A 595 -18.71 -0.99 5.78
C PRO A 595 -19.76 0.02 5.30
#